data_AF-A0A0B1Y7T1-F1
#
_entry.id   AF-A0A0B1Y7T1-F1
#
_cell.length_a   1.000
_cell.length_b   1.000
_cell.length_c   1.000
_cell.angle_alpha   90.00
_cell.angle_beta   90.00
_cell.angle_gamma   90.00
#
_symmetry.space_group_name_H-M   'P 1'
#
loop_
_entity.id
_entity.type
_entity.pdbx_description
1 polymer ?
#
loop_
_entity_poly.entity_id
_entity_poly.type
_entity_poly.pdbx_seq_one_letter_code
_entity_poly.pdbx_strand_id
1 'polypeptide(L)'
;MLGNGARQVSGSAVWLAQLPSGAIVGINDYRLIGDTAELADLYHHRGYMHGRWARGMARIGSQTKQVGDDAGDYHYAVIDQADLTLRQQTVLGCRGVFTVPTVVAGRGPVGCVRGTLDMIWKDGTLRLIGSLEVLANGSRVNLPIRHYQPDIGTTNHGGSPFGGSTYDLTPVVAENGMLRCVILYRVRLDPGVIYQGVAMFEAHTHFRTQNMYTKDGVNC
;
A
#
# COMPACT_ATOMS: atom_id res chain seq x y z
N MET A 1 -13.65 11.84 1.48
CA MET A 1 -14.49 11.08 0.52
C MET A 1 -13.69 10.91 -0.76
N LEU A 2 -13.30 9.69 -1.13
CA LEU A 2 -12.76 9.45 -2.47
C LEU A 2 -13.91 9.37 -3.47
N GLY A 3 -13.83 10.21 -4.52
CA GLY A 3 -14.88 10.45 -5.50
C GLY A 3 -15.22 9.25 -6.39
N ASN A 4 -16.40 9.36 -7.00
CA ASN A 4 -17.10 8.38 -7.85
C ASN A 4 -16.17 7.45 -8.67
N GLY A 5 -16.07 6.19 -8.25
CA GLY A 5 -15.35 5.13 -8.97
C GLY A 5 -14.39 4.28 -8.11
N ALA A 6 -14.60 4.15 -6.79
CA ALA A 6 -13.64 3.50 -5.91
C ALA A 6 -13.35 2.04 -6.31
N ARG A 7 -12.15 1.78 -6.84
CA ARG A 7 -11.56 0.43 -7.01
C ARG A 7 -10.51 0.12 -5.93
N GLN A 8 -10.55 0.87 -4.83
CA GLN A 8 -9.66 0.80 -3.69
C GLN A 8 -10.47 1.00 -2.41
N VAL A 9 -10.17 0.23 -1.37
CA VAL A 9 -10.71 0.44 -0.02
C VAL A 9 -9.59 1.01 0.88
N SER A 10 -9.73 2.26 1.32
CA SER A 10 -8.84 2.90 2.30
C SER A 10 -9.65 3.51 3.45
N GLY A 11 -9.08 3.47 4.66
CA GLY A 11 -9.71 3.96 5.90
C GLY A 11 -9.72 2.91 7.01
N SER A 12 -10.27 3.27 8.17
CA SER A 12 -10.39 2.36 9.31
C SER A 12 -11.38 1.22 8.99
N ALA A 13 -10.97 -0.02 9.23
CA ALA A 13 -11.84 -1.18 9.16
C ALA A 13 -12.55 -1.38 10.50
N VAL A 14 -13.86 -1.14 10.54
CA VAL A 14 -14.72 -1.41 11.69
C VAL A 14 -15.23 -2.86 11.65
N TRP A 15 -15.34 -3.43 10.45
CA TRP A 15 -15.78 -4.79 10.23
C TRP A 15 -14.97 -5.47 9.15
N LEU A 16 -14.66 -6.75 9.37
CA LEU A 16 -13.97 -7.61 8.42
C LEU A 16 -14.72 -8.95 8.32
N ALA A 17 -14.86 -9.45 7.09
CA ALA A 17 -15.19 -10.85 6.82
C ALA A 17 -14.02 -11.52 6.12
N GLN A 18 -13.63 -12.68 6.65
CA GLN A 18 -12.51 -13.45 6.15
C GLN A 18 -12.92 -14.89 5.87
N LEU A 19 -12.31 -15.47 4.84
CA LEU A 19 -12.33 -16.91 4.64
C LEU A 19 -11.38 -17.59 5.65
N PRO A 20 -11.50 -18.90 5.88
CA PRO A 20 -10.57 -19.64 6.75
C PRO A 20 -9.09 -19.51 6.35
N SER A 21 -8.80 -19.19 5.09
CA SER A 21 -7.45 -18.91 4.59
C SER A 21 -6.88 -17.55 5.02
N GLY A 22 -7.67 -16.70 5.69
CA GLY A 22 -7.31 -15.32 6.04
C GLY A 22 -7.60 -14.30 4.92
N ALA A 23 -7.99 -14.77 3.74
CA ALA A 23 -8.44 -13.93 2.63
C ALA A 23 -9.61 -13.03 3.05
N ILE A 24 -9.51 -11.73 2.78
CA ILE A 24 -10.56 -10.76 3.12
C ILE A 24 -11.58 -10.71 1.99
N VAL A 25 -12.82 -11.10 2.29
CA VAL A 25 -13.98 -11.04 1.38
C VAL A 25 -14.95 -9.93 1.78
N GLY A 26 -14.72 -9.23 2.88
CA GLY A 26 -15.49 -8.05 3.24
C GLY A 26 -14.74 -7.10 4.15
N ILE A 27 -14.89 -5.80 3.88
CA ILE A 27 -14.34 -4.69 4.66
C ILE A 27 -15.42 -3.63 4.77
N ASN A 28 -15.89 -3.31 5.97
CA ASN A 28 -17.01 -2.39 6.17
C ASN A 28 -18.20 -2.73 5.24
N ASP A 29 -18.64 -1.79 4.40
CA ASP A 29 -19.74 -1.96 3.44
C ASP A 29 -19.33 -2.57 2.10
N TYR A 30 -18.04 -2.90 1.93
CA TYR A 30 -17.51 -3.55 0.74
C TYR A 30 -17.51 -5.06 0.95
N ARG A 31 -18.07 -5.82 0.00
CA ARG A 31 -18.05 -7.29 0.04
C ARG A 31 -17.81 -7.90 -1.34
N LEU A 32 -16.97 -8.92 -1.41
CA LEU A 32 -16.90 -9.84 -2.54
C LEU A 32 -17.94 -10.94 -2.33
N ILE A 33 -18.83 -11.11 -3.30
CA ILE A 33 -19.92 -12.07 -3.26
C ILE A 33 -20.03 -12.81 -4.61
N GLY A 34 -20.82 -13.89 -4.61
CA GLY A 34 -21.10 -14.72 -5.78
C GLY A 34 -20.20 -15.94 -5.90
N ASP A 35 -20.66 -16.96 -6.62
CA ASP A 35 -19.98 -18.27 -6.72
C ASP A 35 -18.69 -18.22 -7.53
N THR A 36 -18.46 -17.13 -8.26
CA THR A 36 -17.24 -16.87 -9.05
C THR A 36 -16.23 -15.98 -8.31
N ALA A 37 -16.43 -15.75 -7.01
CA ALA A 37 -15.54 -14.96 -6.18
C ALA A 37 -14.12 -15.55 -6.18
N GLU A 38 -13.15 -14.75 -6.64
CA GLU A 38 -11.74 -15.13 -6.70
C GLU A 38 -10.88 -14.03 -6.10
N LEU A 39 -9.88 -14.43 -5.30
CA LEU A 39 -8.90 -13.52 -4.73
C LEU A 39 -7.50 -13.82 -5.27
N ALA A 40 -6.69 -12.78 -5.35
CA ALA A 40 -5.31 -12.84 -5.79
C ALA A 40 -4.42 -11.99 -4.88
N ASP A 41 -3.09 -12.19 -5.00
CA ASP A 41 -2.08 -11.39 -4.31
C ASP A 41 -2.28 -11.34 -2.78
N LEU A 42 -2.67 -12.47 -2.19
CA LEU A 42 -3.01 -12.57 -0.78
C LEU A 42 -1.76 -12.57 0.09
N TYR A 43 -1.60 -11.51 0.88
CA TYR A 43 -0.54 -11.43 1.88
C TYR A 43 -1.14 -11.19 3.25
N HIS A 44 -0.78 -12.06 4.19
CA HIS A 44 -1.25 -12.04 5.56
C HIS A 44 -0.05 -12.05 6.50
N HIS A 45 0.08 -10.97 7.26
CA HIS A 45 1.03 -10.83 8.35
C HIS A 45 0.29 -10.40 9.61
N ARG A 46 0.88 -10.66 10.78
CA ARG A 46 0.29 -10.21 12.04
C ARG A 46 0.13 -8.67 12.03
N GLY A 47 -1.10 -8.21 12.24
CA GLY A 47 -1.47 -6.79 12.21
C GLY A 47 -1.53 -6.15 10.82
N TYR A 48 -1.48 -6.96 9.75
CA TYR A 48 -1.55 -6.44 8.37
C TYR A 48 -1.99 -7.49 7.34
N MET A 49 -2.94 -7.11 6.50
CA MET A 49 -3.36 -7.92 5.37
C MET A 49 -3.62 -7.07 4.15
N HIS A 50 -3.28 -7.59 2.97
CA HIS A 50 -3.71 -6.98 1.72
C HIS A 50 -3.87 -8.03 0.63
N GLY A 51 -4.49 -7.60 -0.44
CA GLY A 51 -4.63 -8.39 -1.64
C GLY A 51 -5.64 -7.77 -2.56
N ARG A 52 -6.23 -8.63 -3.39
CA ARG A 52 -7.07 -8.19 -4.48
C ARG A 52 -8.24 -9.13 -4.72
N TRP A 53 -9.42 -8.56 -4.92
CA TRP A 53 -10.54 -9.28 -5.51
C TRP A 53 -10.33 -9.30 -7.03
N ALA A 54 -10.17 -10.49 -7.59
CA ALA A 54 -9.78 -10.73 -8.98
C ALA A 54 -10.96 -11.13 -9.87
N ARG A 55 -12.01 -11.71 -9.28
CA ARG A 55 -13.25 -12.08 -9.98
C ARG A 55 -14.42 -12.14 -9.01
N GLY A 56 -15.64 -11.98 -9.53
CA GLY A 56 -16.88 -12.11 -8.76
C GLY A 56 -17.72 -10.82 -8.83
N MET A 57 -18.48 -10.56 -7.78
CA MET A 57 -19.29 -9.35 -7.66
C MET A 57 -18.90 -8.59 -6.39
N ALA A 58 -18.52 -7.33 -6.53
CA ALA A 58 -18.30 -6.41 -5.42
C ALA A 58 -19.61 -5.70 -5.07
N ARG A 59 -20.13 -5.94 -3.87
CA ARG A 59 -21.18 -5.11 -3.26
C ARG A 59 -20.52 -3.93 -2.54
N ILE A 60 -20.91 -2.72 -2.92
CA ILE A 60 -20.37 -1.46 -2.40
C ILE A 60 -21.56 -0.61 -1.96
N GLY A 61 -21.88 -0.65 -0.66
CA GLY A 61 -23.14 -0.10 -0.16
C GLY A 61 -24.34 -0.75 -0.86
N SER A 62 -25.15 0.05 -1.55
CA SER A 62 -26.31 -0.43 -2.32
C SER A 62 -25.99 -0.86 -3.76
N GLN A 63 -24.76 -0.65 -4.23
CA GLN A 63 -24.37 -0.99 -5.60
C GLN A 63 -23.72 -2.38 -5.66
N THR A 64 -23.95 -3.08 -6.76
CA THR A 64 -23.23 -4.32 -7.08
C THR A 64 -22.52 -4.14 -8.42
N LYS A 65 -21.22 -4.43 -8.44
CA LYS A 65 -20.35 -4.26 -9.61
C LYS A 65 -19.60 -5.55 -9.90
N GLN A 66 -19.42 -5.86 -11.17
CA GLN A 66 -18.55 -6.97 -11.57
C GLN A 66 -17.10 -6.67 -11.17
N VAL A 67 -16.38 -7.73 -10.82
CA VAL A 67 -14.94 -7.74 -10.56
C VAL A 67 -14.28 -8.65 -11.59
N GLY A 68 -13.11 -8.24 -12.07
CA GLY A 68 -12.34 -8.96 -13.09
C GLY A 68 -12.74 -8.57 -14.52
N ASP A 69 -12.06 -9.20 -15.48
CA ASP A 69 -12.22 -8.94 -16.92
C ASP A 69 -12.13 -7.43 -17.25
N ASP A 70 -13.02 -6.92 -18.10
CA ASP A 70 -13.09 -5.50 -18.47
C ASP A 70 -13.46 -4.58 -17.27
N ALA A 71 -14.07 -5.14 -16.21
CA ALA A 71 -14.44 -4.38 -15.01
C ALA A 71 -13.24 -4.14 -14.09
N GLY A 72 -12.17 -4.92 -14.23
CA GLY A 72 -10.94 -4.84 -13.46
C GLY A 72 -11.10 -5.20 -11.99
N ASP A 73 -9.99 -5.11 -11.27
CA ASP A 73 -9.86 -5.70 -9.94
C ASP A 73 -9.95 -4.67 -8.82
N TYR A 74 -10.30 -5.13 -7.61
CA TYR A 74 -10.40 -4.30 -6.41
C TYR A 74 -9.26 -4.62 -5.46
N HIS A 75 -8.45 -3.62 -5.14
CA HIS A 75 -7.35 -3.77 -4.21
C HIS A 75 -7.76 -3.33 -2.82
N TYR A 76 -7.31 -4.06 -1.82
CA TYR A 76 -7.61 -3.77 -0.43
C TYR A 76 -6.36 -3.92 0.43
N ALA A 77 -6.34 -3.16 1.51
CA ALA A 77 -5.38 -3.33 2.59
C ALA A 77 -6.06 -3.02 3.91
N VAL A 78 -5.71 -3.80 4.94
CA VAL A 78 -6.14 -3.64 6.31
C VAL A 78 -4.88 -3.66 7.16
N ILE A 79 -4.74 -2.68 8.03
CA ILE A 79 -3.54 -2.44 8.79
C ILE A 79 -3.91 -2.02 10.20
N ASP A 80 -3.32 -2.69 11.17
CA ASP A 80 -3.57 -2.41 12.58
C ASP A 80 -2.55 -1.44 13.13
N GLN A 81 -3.02 -0.49 13.94
CA GLN A 81 -2.20 0.42 14.72
C GLN A 81 -2.12 -0.12 16.16
N ALA A 82 -0.92 -0.43 16.62
CA ALA A 82 -0.67 -0.75 18.01
C ALA A 82 -0.67 0.53 18.87
N ASP A 83 -1.17 0.41 20.09
CA ASP A 83 -1.06 1.44 21.12
C ASP A 83 0.32 1.35 21.80
N LEU A 84 1.36 1.77 21.08
CA LEU A 84 2.75 1.71 21.53
C LEU A 84 3.48 3.01 21.19
N THR A 85 4.33 3.45 22.12
CA THR A 85 5.25 4.57 21.87
C THR A 85 6.36 4.14 20.93
N LEU A 86 6.44 4.80 19.78
CA LEU A 86 7.47 4.54 18.78
C LEU A 86 8.86 5.00 19.28
N ARG A 87 9.81 4.08 19.32
CA ARG A 87 11.22 4.39 19.65
C ARG A 87 11.96 4.91 18.41
N GLN A 88 12.97 5.74 18.64
CA GLN A 88 13.85 6.24 17.59
C GLN A 88 14.35 5.09 16.71
N GLN A 89 14.17 5.23 15.40
CA GLN A 89 14.58 4.22 14.43
C GLN A 89 14.82 4.86 13.07
N THR A 90 15.84 4.37 12.38
CA THR A 90 16.16 4.72 11.00
C THR A 90 16.32 3.42 10.24
N VAL A 91 15.41 3.14 9.32
CA VAL A 91 15.49 1.98 8.43
C VAL A 91 15.47 2.49 7.00
N LEU A 92 16.53 2.17 6.26
CA LEU A 92 16.73 2.63 4.89
C LEU A 92 16.49 1.49 3.90
N GLY A 93 15.92 1.80 2.76
CA GLY A 93 15.73 0.89 1.65
C GLY A 93 14.78 -0.27 1.95
N CYS A 94 13.76 -0.07 2.81
CA CYS A 94 12.77 -1.11 3.08
C CYS A 94 12.16 -1.54 1.74
N ARG A 95 12.29 -2.83 1.40
CA ARG A 95 11.66 -3.39 0.20
C ARG A 95 10.20 -3.66 0.51
N GLY A 96 9.34 -3.33 -0.45
CA GLY A 96 7.91 -3.54 -0.31
C GLY A 96 7.48 -4.96 -0.64
N VAL A 97 6.30 -5.32 -0.15
CA VAL A 97 5.45 -6.40 -0.65
C VAL A 97 4.32 -5.74 -1.44
N PHE A 98 3.99 -6.30 -2.61
CA PHE A 98 3.13 -5.61 -3.58
C PHE A 98 2.08 -6.55 -4.16
N THR A 99 0.89 -6.02 -4.38
CA THR A 99 -0.06 -6.63 -5.33
C THR A 99 0.37 -6.39 -6.77
N VAL A 100 -0.04 -7.26 -7.70
CA VAL A 100 0.14 -7.02 -9.13
C VAL A 100 -0.69 -5.78 -9.53
N PRO A 101 -0.11 -4.74 -10.15
CA PRO A 101 -0.88 -3.58 -10.61
C PRO A 101 -1.91 -3.96 -11.67
N THR A 102 -3.15 -3.49 -11.51
CA THR A 102 -4.25 -3.82 -12.43
C THR A 102 -4.93 -2.57 -13.00
N VAL A 103 -5.48 -2.71 -14.20
CA VAL A 103 -6.07 -1.60 -14.95
C VAL A 103 -7.39 -1.17 -14.30
N VAL A 104 -7.52 0.14 -14.07
CA VAL A 104 -8.71 0.77 -13.51
C VAL A 104 -9.46 1.70 -14.46
N ALA A 105 -8.78 2.15 -15.51
CA ALA A 105 -9.38 2.91 -16.60
C ALA A 105 -8.54 2.74 -17.86
N GLY A 106 -9.21 2.56 -18.99
CA GLY A 106 -8.57 2.22 -20.27
C GLY A 106 -8.40 0.70 -20.44
N ARG A 107 -7.50 0.30 -21.35
CA ARG A 107 -7.18 -1.11 -21.63
C ARG A 107 -5.67 -1.29 -21.69
N GLY A 108 -5.16 -2.33 -21.06
CA GLY A 108 -3.74 -2.64 -21.01
C GLY A 108 -3.48 -3.99 -20.33
N PRO A 109 -2.28 -4.57 -20.51
CA PRO A 109 -1.88 -5.79 -19.80
C PRO A 109 -1.75 -5.53 -18.30
N VAL A 110 -1.62 -6.56 -17.47
CA VAL A 110 -1.23 -6.39 -16.07
C VAL A 110 0.14 -5.73 -15.97
N GLY A 111 0.33 -4.90 -14.94
CA GLY A 111 1.60 -4.22 -14.69
C GLY A 111 2.54 -5.05 -13.80
N CYS A 112 3.71 -4.48 -13.54
CA CYS A 112 4.57 -4.89 -12.43
C CYS A 112 4.98 -3.65 -11.63
N VAL A 113 5.31 -3.86 -10.36
CA VAL A 113 5.71 -2.78 -9.45
C VAL A 113 6.90 -3.22 -8.63
N ARG A 114 7.77 -2.25 -8.34
CA ARG A 114 8.80 -2.36 -7.31
C ARG A 114 8.92 -1.02 -6.60
N GLY A 115 9.53 -1.04 -5.43
CA GLY A 115 9.74 0.19 -4.69
C GLY A 115 10.54 -0.02 -3.42
N THR A 116 10.99 1.09 -2.89
CA THR A 116 11.69 1.16 -1.60
C THR A 116 11.16 2.33 -0.80
N LEU A 117 11.22 2.20 0.53
CA LEU A 117 10.84 3.26 1.44
C LEU A 117 11.85 3.36 2.58
N ASP A 118 12.42 4.54 2.77
CA ASP A 118 13.16 4.90 3.98
C ASP A 118 12.16 5.37 5.03
N MET A 119 12.30 4.83 6.24
CA MET A 119 11.48 5.12 7.41
C MET A 119 12.36 5.67 8.52
N ILE A 120 12.19 6.96 8.83
CA ILE A 120 13.03 7.66 9.78
C ILE A 120 12.13 8.26 10.85
N TRP A 121 12.16 7.69 12.05
CA TRP A 121 11.56 8.28 13.25
C TRP A 121 12.65 8.80 14.16
N LYS A 122 12.75 10.13 14.25
CA LYS A 122 13.76 10.79 15.07
C LYS A 122 13.16 12.02 15.74
N ASP A 123 13.45 12.18 17.04
CA ASP A 123 13.02 13.33 17.84
C ASP A 123 11.52 13.65 17.70
N GLY A 124 10.68 12.61 17.73
CA GLY A 124 9.22 12.74 17.59
C GLY A 124 8.72 13.05 16.17
N THR A 125 9.60 13.02 15.18
CA THR A 125 9.27 13.33 13.78
C THR A 125 9.46 12.11 12.89
N LEU A 126 8.42 11.77 12.13
CA LEU A 126 8.47 10.77 11.06
C LEU A 126 8.89 11.41 9.74
N ARG A 127 9.76 10.74 8.99
CA ARG A 127 10.04 11.05 7.58
C ARG A 127 9.95 9.76 6.76
N LEU A 128 9.22 9.82 5.66
CA LEU A 128 9.04 8.72 4.72
C LEU A 128 9.53 9.18 3.34
N ILE A 129 10.58 8.54 2.83
CA ILE A 129 11.24 8.94 1.59
C ILE A 129 11.46 7.70 0.74
N GLY A 130 10.97 7.70 -0.50
CA GLY A 130 11.09 6.53 -1.34
C GLY A 130 10.44 6.71 -2.70
N SER A 131 10.16 5.60 -3.37
CA SER A 131 9.43 5.63 -4.62
C SER A 131 8.80 4.28 -4.96
N LEU A 132 7.72 4.34 -5.74
CA LEU A 132 7.15 3.20 -6.44
C LEU A 132 7.44 3.36 -7.94
N GLU A 133 8.06 2.36 -8.54
CA GLU A 133 8.20 2.27 -9.98
C GLU A 133 7.19 1.25 -10.50
N VAL A 134 6.24 1.72 -11.30
CA VAL A 134 5.24 0.87 -11.95
C VAL A 134 5.56 0.81 -13.43
N LEU A 135 5.59 -0.40 -13.98
CA LEU A 135 5.83 -0.65 -15.39
C LEU A 135 4.67 -1.44 -15.97
N ALA A 136 4.20 -1.03 -17.13
CA ALA A 136 3.20 -1.76 -17.89
C ALA A 136 3.32 -1.39 -19.37
N ASN A 137 3.17 -2.38 -20.25
CA ASN A 137 3.18 -2.17 -21.70
C ASN A 137 4.41 -1.39 -22.22
N GLY A 138 5.60 -1.62 -21.64
CA GLY A 138 6.84 -0.92 -21.99
C GLY A 138 6.95 0.51 -21.45
N SER A 139 5.87 1.09 -20.92
CA SER A 139 5.87 2.37 -20.23
C SER A 139 6.24 2.19 -18.76
N ARG A 140 6.80 3.25 -18.18
CA ARG A 140 7.20 3.30 -16.78
C ARG A 140 6.79 4.63 -16.16
N VAL A 141 6.24 4.56 -14.96
CA VAL A 141 6.02 5.72 -14.09
C VAL A 141 6.78 5.52 -12.80
N ASN A 142 7.47 6.57 -12.36
CA ASN A 142 8.05 6.64 -11.04
C ASN A 142 7.21 7.58 -10.16
N LEU A 143 6.64 7.04 -9.09
CA LEU A 143 5.83 7.76 -8.12
C LEU A 143 6.67 8.03 -6.86
N PRO A 144 7.21 9.26 -6.70
CA PRO A 144 8.02 9.59 -5.54
C PRO A 144 7.16 9.68 -4.28
N ILE A 145 7.65 9.12 -3.19
CA ILE A 145 7.05 9.18 -1.86
C ILE A 145 7.91 10.12 -1.03
N ARG A 146 7.33 11.23 -0.57
CA ARG A 146 8.02 12.24 0.25
C ARG A 146 7.04 12.83 1.24
N HIS A 147 7.06 12.31 2.46
CA HIS A 147 6.31 12.87 3.58
C HIS A 147 7.27 13.27 4.70
N TYR A 148 7.23 14.54 5.07
CA TYR A 148 7.91 15.07 6.25
C TYR A 148 6.83 15.32 7.30
N GLN A 149 6.92 14.60 8.41
CA GLN A 149 5.95 14.64 9.52
C GLN A 149 4.54 14.11 9.19
N PRO A 150 4.38 12.95 8.51
CA PRO A 150 3.05 12.35 8.41
C PRO A 150 2.58 11.87 9.79
N ASP A 151 1.30 12.09 10.07
CA ASP A 151 0.69 11.64 11.32
C ASP A 151 0.51 10.11 11.32
N ILE A 152 1.02 9.45 12.35
CA ILE A 152 0.87 8.01 12.56
C ILE A 152 -0.62 7.66 12.74
N GLY A 153 -1.06 6.57 12.13
CA GLY A 153 -2.45 6.10 12.17
C GLY A 153 -3.39 6.86 11.24
N THR A 154 -2.90 7.86 10.50
CA THR A 154 -3.71 8.65 9.57
C THR A 154 -3.34 8.38 8.12
N THR A 155 -4.31 8.51 7.23
CA THR A 155 -4.08 8.44 5.79
C THR A 155 -3.64 9.80 5.27
N ASN A 156 -2.45 9.81 4.66
CA ASN A 156 -1.81 10.95 4.04
C ASN A 156 -1.91 10.81 2.51
N HIS A 157 -2.21 11.91 1.81
CA HIS A 157 -2.34 11.90 0.35
C HIS A 157 -1.07 12.46 -0.31
N GLY A 158 -0.67 11.86 -1.43
CA GLY A 158 0.47 12.33 -2.21
C GLY A 158 0.38 12.02 -3.70
N GLY A 159 1.40 12.46 -4.43
CA GLY A 159 1.49 12.33 -5.89
C GLY A 159 1.31 13.64 -6.64
N SER A 160 1.04 13.58 -7.94
CA SER A 160 0.88 14.76 -8.78
C SER A 160 -0.60 15.11 -8.94
N PRO A 161 -1.06 16.30 -8.50
CA PRO A 161 -2.43 16.73 -8.70
C PRO A 161 -2.79 16.93 -10.18
N PHE A 162 -1.77 17.11 -11.04
CA PHE A 162 -1.95 17.36 -12.48
C PHE A 162 -1.64 16.14 -13.35
N GLY A 163 -0.91 15.15 -12.82
CA GLY A 163 -0.39 14.00 -13.58
C GLY A 163 -1.23 12.72 -13.49
N GLY A 164 -2.36 12.74 -12.77
CA GLY A 164 -3.26 11.59 -12.62
C GLY A 164 -2.68 10.40 -11.85
N SER A 165 -1.46 10.54 -11.31
CA SER A 165 -0.80 9.53 -10.48
C SER A 165 -0.77 10.01 -9.03
N THR A 166 -1.41 9.26 -8.14
CA THR A 166 -1.69 9.62 -6.75
C THR A 166 -1.49 8.41 -5.84
N TYR A 167 -1.39 8.66 -4.54
CA TYR A 167 -1.43 7.59 -3.55
C TYR A 167 -2.01 8.04 -2.23
N ASP A 168 -2.57 7.07 -1.52
CA ASP A 168 -2.93 7.14 -0.11
C ASP A 168 -1.91 6.35 0.69
N LEU A 169 -1.25 6.99 1.64
CA LEU A 169 -0.21 6.42 2.50
C LEU A 169 -0.68 6.42 3.95
N THR A 170 -0.61 5.28 4.63
CA THR A 170 -0.95 5.18 6.06
C THR A 170 0.22 4.55 6.82
N PRO A 171 0.97 5.34 7.62
CA PRO A 171 2.00 4.81 8.50
C PRO A 171 1.37 4.38 9.83
N VAL A 172 1.78 3.22 10.34
CA VAL A 172 1.36 2.70 11.64
C VAL A 172 2.55 2.20 12.44
N VAL A 173 2.33 2.05 13.73
CA VAL A 173 3.20 1.28 14.63
C VAL A 173 2.63 -0.13 14.72
N ALA A 174 3.41 -1.14 14.34
CA ALA A 174 3.03 -2.53 14.53
C ALA A 174 3.19 -2.95 16.01
N GLU A 175 2.60 -4.07 16.42
CA GLU A 175 2.63 -4.57 17.80
C GLU A 175 4.05 -4.84 18.34
N ASN A 176 5.04 -4.99 17.46
CA ASN A 176 6.45 -5.12 17.84
C ASN A 176 7.18 -3.77 17.99
N GLY A 177 6.47 -2.65 17.87
CA GLY A 177 7.02 -1.29 17.94
C GLY A 177 7.76 -0.84 16.67
N MET A 178 7.69 -1.59 15.57
CA MET A 178 8.29 -1.21 14.29
C MET A 178 7.34 -0.38 13.44
N LEU A 179 7.91 0.53 12.63
CA LEU A 179 7.14 1.23 11.62
C LEU A 179 6.69 0.29 10.51
N ARG A 180 5.44 0.46 10.11
CA ARG A 180 4.83 -0.22 8.98
C ARG A 180 4.07 0.82 8.16
N CYS A 181 4.12 0.73 6.84
CA CYS A 181 3.52 1.72 5.96
C CYS A 181 2.83 1.05 4.78
N VAL A 182 1.53 1.32 4.64
CA VAL A 182 0.73 0.84 3.52
C VAL A 182 0.46 2.00 2.58
N ILE A 183 0.66 1.75 1.30
CA ILE A 183 0.45 2.70 0.23
C ILE A 183 -0.49 2.07 -0.77
N LEU A 184 -1.65 2.68 -0.96
CA LEU A 184 -2.53 2.33 -2.06
C LEU A 184 -2.33 3.39 -3.13
N TYR A 185 -1.85 2.98 -4.29
CA TYR A 185 -1.41 3.87 -5.34
C TYR A 185 -2.26 3.73 -6.59
N ARG A 186 -2.32 4.82 -7.35
CA ARG A 186 -2.89 4.91 -8.68
C ARG A 186 -1.88 5.61 -9.57
N VAL A 187 -1.57 5.03 -10.73
CA VAL A 187 -0.63 5.62 -11.68
C VAL A 187 -1.24 5.66 -13.07
N ARG A 188 -0.98 6.73 -13.81
CA ARG A 188 -1.37 6.87 -15.20
C ARG A 188 -0.15 6.62 -16.08
N LEU A 189 -0.17 5.54 -16.86
CA LEU A 189 0.86 5.23 -17.85
C LEU A 189 0.37 5.59 -19.26
N ASP A 190 1.30 5.91 -20.16
CA ASP A 190 0.98 6.20 -21.56
C ASP A 190 0.34 4.99 -22.26
N PRO A 191 -0.66 5.19 -23.16
CA PRO A 191 -1.21 6.47 -23.64
C PRO A 191 -2.33 7.08 -22.77
N GLY A 192 -2.40 6.73 -21.48
CA GLY A 192 -3.38 7.26 -20.53
C GLY A 192 -4.14 6.19 -19.73
N VAL A 193 -3.66 4.95 -19.74
CA VAL A 193 -4.22 3.84 -18.97
C VAL A 193 -3.89 4.03 -17.50
N ILE A 194 -4.89 3.86 -16.64
CA ILE A 194 -4.70 4.02 -15.20
C ILE A 194 -4.57 2.64 -14.58
N TYR A 195 -3.54 2.46 -13.77
CA TYR A 195 -3.28 1.26 -12.98
C TYR A 195 -3.40 1.59 -11.50
N GLN A 196 -3.71 0.58 -10.70
CA GLN A 196 -3.68 0.71 -9.24
C GLN A 196 -3.03 -0.50 -8.60
N GLY A 197 -2.60 -0.34 -7.35
CA GLY A 197 -2.18 -1.44 -6.51
C GLY A 197 -1.97 -1.03 -5.06
N VAL A 198 -1.58 -2.01 -4.26
CA VAL A 198 -1.15 -1.84 -2.87
C VAL A 198 0.34 -2.17 -2.77
N ALA A 199 1.06 -1.34 -2.02
CA ALA A 199 2.42 -1.57 -1.59
C ALA A 199 2.47 -1.51 -0.06
N MET A 200 3.21 -2.42 0.55
CA MET A 200 3.45 -2.43 1.98
C MET A 200 4.93 -2.51 2.28
N PHE A 201 5.38 -1.64 3.17
CA PHE A 201 6.76 -1.56 3.63
C PHE A 201 6.79 -1.77 5.14
N GLU A 202 7.70 -2.62 5.61
CA GLU A 202 7.94 -2.82 7.03
C GLU A 202 9.37 -2.45 7.37
N ALA A 203 9.54 -1.73 8.47
CA ALA A 203 10.83 -1.60 9.12
C ALA A 203 11.16 -2.97 9.75
N HIS A 204 11.86 -3.84 9.02
CA HIS A 204 12.44 -5.02 9.64
C HIS A 204 13.66 -4.60 10.45
N THR A 205 13.79 -5.07 11.69
CA THR A 205 15.09 -5.05 12.36
C THR A 205 16.03 -5.93 11.58
N HIS A 206 16.87 -5.35 10.73
CA HIS A 206 18.13 -5.99 10.34
C HIS A 206 19.00 -6.09 11.60
N PHE A 207 18.75 -7.08 12.46
CA PHE A 207 19.78 -7.60 13.34
C PHE A 207 20.81 -8.32 12.47
N ARG A 208 21.69 -7.53 11.84
CA ARG A 208 23.04 -7.89 11.39
C ARG A 208 23.74 -6.64 10.88
N THR A 209 24.39 -5.96 11.82
CA THR A 209 25.69 -5.28 11.67
C THR A 209 26.19 -5.06 10.25
N GLN A 210 26.24 -3.80 9.82
CA GLN A 210 27.47 -3.26 9.24
C GLN A 210 27.75 -1.91 9.88
N ASN A 211 28.81 -1.89 10.70
CA ASN A 211 29.50 -0.67 11.09
C ASN A 211 29.79 0.14 9.81
N MET A 212 29.12 1.27 9.65
CA MET A 212 29.53 2.29 8.71
C MET A 212 29.77 3.58 9.49
N TYR A 213 31.07 3.86 9.67
CA TYR A 213 31.69 5.10 10.12
C TYR A 213 31.59 5.46 11.62
N THR A 214 32.36 4.77 12.47
CA THR A 214 33.19 5.51 13.42
C THR A 214 34.41 6.01 12.67
N LYS A 215 34.36 7.26 12.22
CA LYS A 215 35.60 7.99 11.95
C LYS A 215 36.03 8.53 13.31
N ASP A 216 36.82 7.72 14.02
CA ASP A 216 37.51 8.17 15.23
C ASP A 216 38.41 9.34 14.83
N GLY A 217 37.95 10.55 15.16
CA GLY A 217 38.82 11.69 15.25
C GLY A 217 39.47 11.66 16.63
N VAL A 218 40.76 11.31 16.68
CA VAL A 218 41.63 11.74 17.77
C VAL A 218 42.99 12.12 17.19
N ASN A 219 43.34 13.39 17.39
CA ASN A 219 44.67 13.95 17.24
C ASN A 219 45.69 13.21 18.12
N CYS A 220 46.81 12.81 17.55
CA CYS A 220 48.17 12.94 18.08
C CYS A 220 49.10 13.11 16.88
#